data_AF-A0A2T2ULP1-F1
#
_entry.id   AF-A0A2T2ULP1-F1
#
_cell.length_a   1.000
_cell.length_b   1.000
_cell.length_c   1.000
_cell.angle_alpha   90.00
_cell.angle_beta   90.00
_cell.angle_gamma   90.00
#
_symmetry.space_group_name_H-M   'P 1'
#
loop_
_entity.id
_entity.type
_entity.pdbx_description
1 polymer ?
#
loop_
_entity_poly.entity_id
_entity_poly.type
_entity_poly.pdbx_seq_one_letter_code
_entity_poly.pdbx_strand_id
1 'polypeptide(L)'
;MDQQARQRRLVAALSEPGALPGSGAAPAQHETHISHVLLAGAYAYKLKKPLNLGFLDFSSLEARRTCCEAEIRLNQRLAPQVYLDVVAITGSPDAPVVDGAGPAIEYAVRMHRFDQDGLFDRLVQQGRLDRASIEALSQRGEAPFGTQA
;
A
#
# COMPACT_ATOMS: atom_id res chain seq x y z
N MET A 1 -21.64 -7.51 -8.77
CA MET A 1 -21.41 -6.68 -7.56
C MET A 1 -20.33 -5.68 -7.88
N ASP A 2 -20.55 -4.40 -7.61
CA ASP A 2 -19.54 -3.35 -7.81
C ASP A 2 -18.33 -3.60 -6.91
N GLN A 3 -17.19 -3.94 -7.52
CA GLN A 3 -15.94 -4.24 -6.82
C GLN A 3 -15.41 -3.02 -6.07
N GLN A 4 -15.67 -1.80 -6.57
CA GLN A 4 -15.29 -0.58 -5.88
C GLN A 4 -16.14 -0.36 -4.63
N ALA A 5 -17.46 -0.59 -4.68
CA ALA A 5 -18.31 -0.54 -3.49
C ALA A 5 -17.88 -1.59 -2.45
N ARG A 6 -17.53 -2.82 -2.89
CA ARG A 6 -16.99 -3.85 -2.01
C ARG A 6 -15.68 -3.41 -1.35
N GLN A 7 -14.76 -2.84 -2.11
CA GLN A 7 -13.48 -2.38 -1.56
C GLN A 7 -13.65 -1.17 -0.64
N ARG A 8 -14.56 -0.24 -0.94
CA ARG A 8 -14.86 0.90 -0.06
C ARG A 8 -15.31 0.44 1.33
N ARG A 9 -16.14 -0.61 1.43
CA ARG A 9 -16.51 -1.22 2.72
C ARG A 9 -15.31 -1.83 3.44
N LEU A 10 -14.48 -2.56 2.71
CA LEU A 10 -13.23 -3.13 3.24
C LEU A 10 -12.30 -2.04 3.80
N VAL A 11 -12.09 -0.96 3.05
CA VAL A 11 -11.26 0.16 3.49
C VAL A 11 -11.88 0.85 4.71
N ALA A 12 -13.20 1.07 4.74
CA ALA A 12 -13.88 1.63 5.90
C ALA A 12 -13.70 0.76 7.14
N ALA A 13 -13.85 -0.56 7.03
CA ALA A 13 -13.66 -1.48 8.14
C ALA A 13 -12.19 -1.55 8.61
N LEU A 14 -11.22 -1.46 7.70
CA LEU A 14 -9.79 -1.33 8.07
C LEU A 14 -9.46 0.03 8.71
N SER A 15 -10.30 1.05 8.50
CA SER A 15 -10.16 2.37 9.12
C SER A 15 -10.76 2.45 10.53
N GLU A 16 -11.34 1.37 11.05
CA GLU A 16 -11.78 1.30 12.44
C GLU A 16 -10.58 1.14 13.41
N PRO A 17 -10.65 1.72 14.63
CA PRO A 17 -9.61 1.53 15.64
C PRO A 17 -9.36 0.04 15.93
N GLY A 18 -8.10 -0.38 15.92
CA GLY A 18 -7.72 -1.76 16.20
C GLY A 18 -7.88 -2.75 15.04
N ALA A 19 -8.45 -2.34 13.90
CA ALA A 19 -8.58 -3.21 12.73
C ALA A 19 -7.24 -3.50 12.04
N LEU A 20 -6.31 -2.54 12.07
CA LEU A 20 -4.96 -2.70 11.56
C LEU A 20 -3.96 -3.02 12.69
N PRO A 21 -3.04 -3.99 12.50
CA PRO A 21 -2.02 -4.32 13.46
C PRO A 21 -1.18 -3.11 13.89
N GLY A 22 -0.91 -3.00 15.18
CA GLY A 22 -0.05 -1.96 15.73
C GLY A 22 -0.70 -0.57 15.84
N SER A 23 -2.02 -0.46 15.63
CA SER A 23 -2.76 0.79 15.86
C SER A 23 -3.89 0.59 16.88
N GLY A 24 -3.85 1.33 17.99
CA GLY A 24 -4.97 1.43 18.92
C GLY A 24 -6.00 2.52 18.54
N ALA A 25 -5.65 3.39 17.59
CA ALA A 25 -6.50 4.47 17.08
C ALA A 25 -6.93 4.20 15.64
N ALA A 26 -7.93 4.93 15.16
CA ALA A 26 -8.29 4.91 13.74
C ALA A 26 -7.11 5.41 12.89
N PRO A 27 -6.71 4.68 11.83
CA PRO A 27 -5.65 5.11 10.94
C PRO A 27 -6.04 6.39 10.18
N ALA A 28 -5.06 7.23 9.90
CA ALA A 28 -5.26 8.31 8.94
C ALA A 28 -5.35 7.72 7.53
N GLN A 29 -6.35 8.15 6.75
CA GLN A 29 -6.57 7.67 5.39
C GLN A 29 -6.18 8.73 4.37
N HIS A 30 -5.34 8.33 3.41
CA HIS A 30 -5.03 9.10 2.21
C HIS A 30 -5.50 8.33 0.98
N GLU A 31 -6.06 9.04 0.02
CA GLU A 31 -6.56 8.45 -1.21
C GLU A 31 -5.85 9.09 -2.40
N THR A 32 -5.29 8.26 -3.27
CA THR A 32 -4.73 8.67 -4.55
C THR A 32 -5.69 8.26 -5.67
N HIS A 33 -5.36 8.58 -6.92
CA HIS A 33 -6.15 8.16 -8.06
C HIS A 33 -6.33 6.62 -8.14
N ILE A 34 -5.30 5.85 -7.76
CA ILE A 34 -5.25 4.40 -7.96
C ILE A 34 -5.12 3.59 -6.66
N SER A 35 -5.06 4.23 -5.48
CA SER A 35 -4.84 3.52 -4.22
C SER A 35 -5.49 4.20 -3.02
N HIS A 36 -5.73 3.42 -1.98
CA HIS A 36 -5.99 3.87 -0.62
C HIS A 36 -4.73 3.59 0.23
N VAL A 37 -4.34 4.54 1.07
CA VAL A 37 -3.20 4.43 1.99
C VAL A 37 -3.70 4.69 3.41
N LEU A 38 -3.54 3.70 4.29
CA LEU A 38 -3.95 3.75 5.69
C LEU A 38 -2.71 3.81 6.58
N LEU A 39 -2.60 4.86 7.41
CA LEU A 39 -1.48 5.08 8.32
C LEU A 39 -1.86 4.63 9.73
N ALA A 40 -1.33 3.48 10.15
CA ALA A 40 -1.68 2.77 11.39
C ALA A 40 -0.44 2.60 12.27
N GLY A 41 -0.35 3.41 13.34
CA GLY A 41 0.82 3.41 14.24
C GLY A 41 2.13 3.66 13.47
N ALA A 42 3.04 2.69 13.54
CA ALA A 42 4.34 2.72 12.86
C ALA A 42 4.32 2.21 11.41
N TYR A 43 3.16 1.79 10.91
CA TYR A 43 3.01 1.19 9.59
C TYR A 43 2.07 1.98 8.68
N ALA A 44 2.23 1.78 7.38
CA ALA A 44 1.35 2.24 6.33
C ALA A 44 0.93 1.03 5.48
N TYR A 45 -0.35 0.98 5.12
CA TYR A 45 -0.95 -0.09 4.31
C TYR A 45 -1.53 0.51 3.04
N LYS A 46 -1.01 0.10 1.88
CA LYS A 46 -1.46 0.61 0.58
C LYS A 46 -2.26 -0.46 -0.17
N LEU A 47 -3.52 -0.17 -0.45
CA LEU A 47 -4.44 -1.01 -1.20
C LEU A 47 -4.68 -0.42 -2.59
N LYS A 48 -4.59 -1.24 -3.63
CA LYS A 48 -4.82 -0.81 -5.03
C LYS A 48 -6.31 -0.83 -5.35
N LYS A 49 -6.83 0.22 -5.97
CA LYS A 49 -8.26 0.30 -6.35
C LYS A 49 -8.58 -0.71 -7.46
N PRO A 50 -9.76 -1.34 -7.47
CA PRO A 50 -10.14 -2.32 -8.48
C PRO A 50 -10.58 -1.59 -9.76
N LEU A 51 -9.61 -1.20 -10.57
CA LEU A 51 -9.81 -0.43 -11.79
C LEU A 51 -8.87 -0.90 -12.90
N ASN A 52 -9.20 -0.57 -14.14
CA ASN A 52 -8.35 -0.79 -15.30
C ASN A 52 -8.28 0.52 -16.11
N LEU A 53 -7.07 1.06 -16.28
CA LEU A 53 -6.80 2.31 -16.99
C LEU A 53 -6.23 2.09 -18.40
N GLY A 54 -6.26 0.86 -18.91
CA GLY A 54 -5.65 0.46 -20.19
C GLY A 54 -4.15 0.20 -20.09
N PHE A 55 -3.40 1.06 -19.40
CA PHE A 55 -1.96 0.89 -19.14
C PHE A 55 -1.66 0.23 -17.78
N LEU A 56 -2.69 0.08 -16.94
CA LEU A 56 -2.60 -0.47 -15.59
C LEU A 56 -3.87 -1.24 -15.28
N ASP A 57 -3.74 -2.52 -14.90
CA ASP A 57 -4.88 -3.38 -14.60
C ASP A 57 -4.82 -3.89 -13.15
N PHE A 58 -5.80 -3.45 -12.35
CA PHE A 58 -6.06 -3.89 -10.98
C PHE A 58 -7.45 -4.53 -10.84
N SER A 59 -8.08 -4.90 -11.95
CA SER A 59 -9.44 -5.42 -11.97
C SER A 59 -9.56 -6.77 -11.24
N SER A 60 -8.58 -7.66 -11.37
CA SER A 60 -8.57 -8.94 -10.65
C SER A 60 -7.80 -8.86 -9.33
N LEU A 61 -8.20 -9.70 -8.37
CA LEU A 61 -7.48 -9.83 -7.10
C LEU A 61 -6.03 -10.30 -7.32
N GLU A 62 -5.82 -11.20 -8.27
CA GLU A 62 -4.49 -11.68 -8.67
C GLU A 62 -3.64 -10.58 -9.30
N ALA A 63 -4.21 -9.74 -10.17
CA ALA A 63 -3.49 -8.61 -10.76
C ALA A 63 -3.03 -7.61 -9.69
N ARG A 64 -3.87 -7.36 -8.67
CA ARG A 64 -3.50 -6.52 -7.52
C ARG A 64 -2.39 -7.15 -6.69
N ARG A 65 -2.44 -8.47 -6.44
CA ARG A 65 -1.36 -9.20 -5.76
C ARG A 65 -0.04 -9.06 -6.51
N THR A 66 -0.01 -9.40 -7.79
CA THR A 66 1.18 -9.33 -8.64
C THR A 66 1.75 -7.91 -8.67
N CYS A 67 0.89 -6.89 -8.73
CA CYS A 67 1.35 -5.51 -8.67
C CYS A 67 1.93 -5.14 -7.30
N CYS A 68 1.35 -5.60 -6.18
CA CYS A 68 1.92 -5.38 -4.85
C CYS A 68 3.30 -6.03 -4.72
N GLU A 69 3.45 -7.26 -5.19
CA GLU A 69 4.73 -7.99 -5.19
C GLU A 69 5.77 -7.29 -6.06
N ALA A 70 5.37 -6.79 -7.24
CA ALA A 70 6.23 -6.00 -8.11
C ALA A 70 6.65 -4.67 -7.45
N GLU A 71 5.73 -3.98 -6.79
CA GLU A 71 6.00 -2.74 -6.06
C GLU A 71 7.03 -2.96 -4.95
N ILE A 72 6.86 -3.99 -4.12
CA ILE A 72 7.85 -4.38 -3.11
C ILE A 72 9.20 -4.65 -3.77
N ARG A 73 9.26 -5.53 -4.78
CA ARG A 73 10.52 -5.91 -5.44
C ARG A 73 11.24 -4.71 -6.06
N LEU A 74 10.51 -3.77 -6.66
CA LEU A 74 11.08 -2.60 -7.31
C LEU A 74 11.55 -1.56 -6.28
N ASN A 75 10.75 -1.31 -5.25
CA ASN A 75 11.01 -0.22 -4.32
C ASN A 75 11.93 -0.64 -3.17
N GLN A 76 11.99 -1.92 -2.79
CA GLN A 76 12.98 -2.42 -1.81
C GLN A 76 14.42 -2.23 -2.29
N ARG A 77 14.67 -2.24 -3.59
CA ARG A 77 16.02 -1.95 -4.13
C ARG A 77 16.48 -0.53 -3.82
N LEU A 78 15.52 0.40 -3.70
CA LEU A 78 15.77 1.79 -3.39
C LEU A 78 15.69 2.02 -1.88
N ALA A 79 14.64 1.54 -1.22
CA ALA A 79 14.38 1.74 0.21
C ALA A 79 13.96 0.45 0.91
N PRO A 80 14.89 -0.48 1.19
CA PRO A 80 14.58 -1.78 1.80
C PRO A 80 14.04 -1.65 3.24
N GLN A 81 14.41 -0.58 3.94
CA GLN A 81 13.92 -0.26 5.28
C GLN A 81 12.51 0.33 5.31
N VAL A 82 11.85 0.51 4.16
CA VAL A 82 10.52 1.09 4.05
C VAL A 82 9.52 0.05 3.66
N TYR A 83 9.80 -0.63 2.55
CA TYR A 83 8.90 -1.58 1.92
C TYR A 83 9.13 -2.94 2.55
N LEU A 84 8.17 -3.42 3.32
CA LEU A 84 8.35 -4.62 4.14
C LEU A 84 7.94 -5.85 3.38
N ASP A 85 6.65 -5.95 3.08
CA ASP A 85 6.05 -7.12 2.46
C ASP A 85 4.66 -6.83 1.87
N VAL A 86 4.12 -7.84 1.18
CA VAL A 86 2.73 -7.88 0.77
C VAL A 86 1.96 -8.67 1.82
N VAL A 87 0.90 -8.08 2.37
CA VAL A 87 0.01 -8.73 3.34
C VAL A 87 -1.30 -9.12 2.67
N ALA A 88 -1.84 -10.27 3.08
CA ALA A 88 -3.17 -10.68 2.66
C ALA A 88 -4.21 -10.06 3.59
N ILE A 89 -5.30 -9.56 3.05
CA ILE A 89 -6.48 -9.20 3.83
C ILE A 89 -7.48 -10.34 3.66
N THR A 90 -7.84 -11.03 4.73
CA THR A 90 -8.81 -12.14 4.73
C THR A 90 -10.09 -11.73 5.46
N GLY A 91 -11.00 -12.70 5.67
CA GLY A 91 -12.29 -12.46 6.32
C GLY A 91 -13.35 -11.95 5.35
N SER A 92 -14.10 -10.92 5.75
CA SER A 92 -15.13 -10.29 4.92
C SER A 92 -14.84 -8.80 4.72
N PRO A 93 -15.45 -8.14 3.72
CA PRO A 93 -15.33 -6.70 3.55
C PRO A 93 -15.80 -5.88 4.76
N ASP A 94 -16.66 -6.43 5.62
CA ASP A 94 -17.19 -5.74 6.79
C ASP A 94 -16.42 -6.11 8.09
N ALA A 95 -15.62 -7.19 8.04
CA ALA A 95 -14.75 -7.63 9.13
C ALA A 95 -13.43 -8.19 8.55
N PRO A 96 -12.58 -7.32 7.98
CA PRO A 96 -11.32 -7.72 7.37
C PRO A 96 -10.26 -8.02 8.44
N VAL A 97 -9.38 -8.98 8.15
CA VAL A 97 -8.26 -9.32 9.04
C VAL A 97 -6.97 -9.33 8.24
N VAL A 98 -5.97 -8.56 8.68
CA VAL A 98 -4.63 -8.57 8.09
C VAL A 98 -3.93 -9.87 8.46
N ASP A 99 -3.40 -10.57 7.46
CA ASP A 99 -2.74 -11.87 7.55
C ASP A 99 -3.57 -12.90 8.34
N GLY A 100 -4.90 -12.78 8.29
CA GLY A 100 -5.82 -13.71 8.92
C GLY A 100 -5.87 -15.06 8.21
N ALA A 101 -6.56 -16.02 8.81
CA ALA A 101 -6.79 -17.32 8.18
C ALA A 101 -7.79 -17.22 7.01
N GLY A 102 -7.70 -18.17 6.08
CA GLY A 102 -8.64 -18.31 4.96
C GLY A 102 -8.19 -17.59 3.67
N PRO A 103 -9.08 -17.52 2.66
CA PRO A 103 -8.74 -16.92 1.38
C PRO A 103 -8.59 -15.41 1.49
N ALA A 104 -7.60 -14.87 0.77
CA ALA A 104 -7.45 -13.43 0.62
C ALA A 104 -8.66 -12.85 -0.13
N ILE A 105 -9.19 -11.75 0.40
CA ILE A 105 -10.22 -10.93 -0.22
C ILE A 105 -9.67 -9.63 -0.82
N GLU A 106 -8.45 -9.25 -0.42
CA GLU A 106 -7.65 -8.14 -0.93
C GLU A 106 -6.16 -8.32 -0.55
N TYR A 107 -5.27 -7.57 -1.20
CA TYR A 107 -3.85 -7.47 -0.82
C TYR A 107 -3.46 -6.03 -0.54
N ALA A 108 -2.50 -5.85 0.38
CA ALA A 108 -1.91 -4.55 0.65
C ALA A 108 -0.39 -4.62 0.66
N VAL A 109 0.26 -3.54 0.24
CA VAL A 109 1.69 -3.32 0.50
C VAL A 109 1.81 -2.76 1.91
N ARG A 110 2.51 -3.46 2.80
CA ARG A 110 2.84 -2.98 4.14
C ARG A 110 4.20 -2.30 4.12
N MET A 111 4.23 -1.10 4.67
CA MET A 111 5.40 -0.24 4.71
C MET A 111 5.59 0.30 6.12
N HIS A 112 6.81 0.69 6.47
CA HIS A 112 6.98 1.60 7.60
C HIS A 112 6.36 2.95 7.26
N ARG A 113 5.62 3.51 8.23
CA ARG A 113 5.09 4.86 8.11
C ARG A 113 6.27 5.81 8.02
N PHE A 114 6.26 6.62 6.97
CA PHE A 114 7.11 7.78 6.89
C PHE A 114 6.51 8.91 7.71
N ASP A 115 7.27 9.41 8.67
CA ASP A 115 7.22 10.85 8.95
C ASP A 115 8.01 11.50 7.81
N GLN A 116 7.37 12.32 6.97
CA GLN A 116 7.99 12.89 5.78
C GLN A 116 9.33 13.58 6.10
N ASP A 117 9.45 14.14 7.30
CA ASP A 117 10.65 14.86 7.75
C ASP A 117 11.68 13.96 8.47
N GLY A 118 11.30 12.75 8.86
CA GLY A 118 12.08 11.98 9.84
C GLY A 118 12.86 10.82 9.26
N LEU A 119 12.21 9.96 8.49
CA LEU A 119 12.79 8.66 8.10
C LEU A 119 13.64 8.80 6.83
N PHE A 120 13.18 9.54 5.83
CA PHE A 120 13.95 9.78 4.61
C PHE A 120 15.23 10.54 4.90
N ASP A 121 15.16 11.62 5.66
CA ASP A 121 16.33 12.40 6.07
C ASP A 121 17.30 11.58 6.91
N ARG A 122 16.82 10.75 7.86
CA ARG A 122 17.68 9.83 8.61
C ARG A 122 18.37 8.80 7.71
N LEU A 123 17.68 8.28 6.71
CA LEU A 123 18.26 7.27 5.80
C LEU A 123 19.24 7.89 4.80
N VAL A 124 18.99 9.14 4.39
CA VAL A 124 19.94 9.95 3.61
C VAL A 124 21.18 10.28 4.43
N GLN A 125 21.00 10.74 5.68
CA GLN A 125 22.10 11.01 6.59
C GLN A 125 22.94 9.76 6.90
N GLN A 126 22.31 8.58 6.95
CA GLN A 126 22.99 7.30 7.16
C GLN A 126 23.60 6.71 5.87
N GLY A 127 23.46 7.38 4.72
CA GLY A 127 23.93 6.87 3.42
C GLY A 127 23.19 5.60 2.95
N ARG A 128 22.06 5.27 3.56
CA ARG A 128 21.25 4.07 3.29
C ARG A 128 20.17 4.31 2.23
N LEU A 129 20.04 5.55 1.79
CA LEU A 129 19.10 5.97 0.76
C LEU A 129 19.62 7.27 0.15
N ASP A 130 19.82 7.31 -1.16
CA ASP A 130 20.22 8.56 -1.81
C ASP A 130 18.99 9.47 -2.07
N ARG A 131 19.22 10.78 -2.20
CA ARG A 131 18.13 11.75 -2.41
C ARG A 131 17.42 11.61 -3.77
N ALA A 132 18.14 11.22 -4.81
CA ALA A 132 17.55 10.89 -6.11
C ALA A 132 16.71 9.61 -6.05
N SER A 133 17.03 8.66 -5.17
CA SER A 133 16.19 7.49 -4.88
C SER A 133 14.89 7.88 -4.19
N ILE A 134 14.90 8.92 -3.34
CA ILE A 134 13.66 9.48 -2.75
C ILE A 134 12.77 10.07 -3.83
N GLU A 135 13.35 10.91 -4.70
CA GLU A 135 12.62 11.49 -5.83
C GLU A 135 12.09 10.41 -6.77
N ALA A 136 12.88 9.36 -7.05
CA ALA A 136 12.46 8.23 -7.86
C ALA A 136 11.33 7.41 -7.20
N LEU A 137 11.32 7.26 -5.87
CA LEU A 137 10.23 6.61 -5.13
C LEU A 137 8.96 7.46 -5.11
N SER A 138 9.09 8.77 -4.93
CA SER A 138 7.95 9.71 -4.97
C SER A 138 7.32 9.73 -6.36
N GLN A 139 8.17 9.77 -7.40
CA GLN A 139 7.70 9.64 -8.77
C GLN A 139 7.07 8.26 -8.98
N ARG A 140 7.66 7.14 -8.59
CA ARG A 140 7.01 5.81 -8.79
C ARG A 140 5.74 5.60 -7.95
N GLY A 141 5.60 6.31 -6.83
CA GLY A 141 4.43 6.30 -5.98
C GLY A 141 3.21 7.00 -6.60
N GLU A 142 3.45 7.97 -7.50
CA GLU A 142 2.42 8.78 -8.18
C GLU A 142 2.48 8.77 -9.73
N ALA A 143 3.53 8.24 -10.36
CA ALA A 143 3.80 8.45 -11.79
C ALA A 143 3.04 7.44 -12.66
N PRO A 144 2.54 7.92 -13.81
CA PRO A 144 1.83 7.10 -14.77
C PRO A 144 2.79 6.02 -15.30
N PHE A 145 2.35 4.76 -15.25
CA PHE A 145 2.95 3.72 -16.05
C PHE A 145 2.71 4.09 -17.52
N GLY A 146 3.66 4.78 -18.14
CA GLY A 146 3.52 5.24 -19.52
C GLY A 146 4.67 6.10 -20.00
N THR A 147 5.80 5.48 -20.35
CA THR A 147 6.55 5.92 -21.52
C THR A 147 7.22 4.69 -22.15
N GLN A 148 6.57 4.19 -23.20
CA GLN A 148 7.07 3.46 -24.37
C GLN A 148 5.78 3.13 -25.14
N ALA A 149 5.49 3.66 -26.33
CA ALA A 149 6.32 4.11 -27.43
C ALA A 149 5.92 5.48 -27.97
#